data_AF-A0A498CW81-F1
#
_entry.id   AF-A0A498CW81-F1
#
_cell.length_a   1.000
_cell.length_b   1.000
_cell.length_c   1.000
_cell.angle_alpha   90.00
_cell.angle_beta   90.00
_cell.angle_gamma   90.00
#
_symmetry.space_group_name_H-M   'P 1'
#
loop_
_entity.id
_entity.type
_entity.pdbx_description
1 polymer ?
#
loop_
_entity_poly.entity_id
_entity_poly.type
_entity_poly.pdbx_seq_one_letter_code
_entity_poly.pdbx_strand_id
1 'polypeptide(L)' 'MNQHWDNLYSQTQDLYGISPNHFIQQIADQVPIVGKTLAIAEGEGRNILYLTRSSLLDEGCS' A
#
# COMPACT_ATOMS: atom_id res chain seq x y z
N MET A 1 -19.04 -7.85 -15.65
CA MET A 1 -17.81 -7.79 -14.86
C MET A 1 -17.29 -9.21 -14.66
N ASN A 2 -16.01 -9.47 -14.91
CA ASN A 2 -15.41 -10.79 -14.70
C ASN A 2 -15.18 -11.00 -13.20
N GLN A 3 -15.78 -12.05 -12.61
CA GLN A 3 -15.78 -12.37 -11.16
C GLN A 3 -14.45 -12.98 -10.67
N HIS A 4 -13.44 -13.07 -11.55
CA HIS A 4 -12.17 -13.73 -11.25
C HIS A 4 -11.47 -13.15 -10.01
N TRP A 5 -11.38 -11.82 -9.91
CA TRP A 5 -10.70 -11.16 -8.79
C TRP A 5 -11.47 -11.29 -7.48
N ASP A 6 -12.79 -11.14 -7.50
CA ASP A 6 -13.65 -11.31 -6.32
C ASP A 6 -13.55 -12.75 -5.76
N ASN A 7 -13.49 -13.74 -6.65
CA ASN A 7 -13.30 -15.14 -6.26
C ASN A 7 -11.92 -15.41 -5.66
N LEU A 8 -10.85 -14.82 -6.20
CA LEU A 8 -9.50 -14.97 -5.63
C LEU A 8 -9.40 -14.28 -4.26
N TYR A 9 -9.98 -13.09 -4.14
CA TYR A 9 -9.98 -12.31 -2.90
C TYR A 9 -10.77 -12.96 -1.77
N SER A 10 -11.83 -13.69 -2.09
CA SER A 10 -12.70 -14.33 -1.09
C SER A 10 -12.14 -15.65 -0.54
N GLN A 11 -11.19 -16.29 -1.21
CA GLN A 11 -10.75 -17.65 -0.87
C GLN A 11 -9.54 -17.70 0.05
N THR A 12 -8.71 -16.65 0.07
CA THR A 12 -7.41 -16.71 0.74
C THR A 12 -7.21 -15.47 1.59
N GLN A 13 -7.17 -15.68 2.91
CA GLN A 13 -6.74 -14.65 3.84
C GLN A 13 -5.23 -14.42 3.65
N ASP A 14 -4.82 -13.15 3.54
CA ASP A 14 -3.43 -12.75 3.35
C ASP A 14 -2.78 -13.32 2.08
N LEU A 15 -3.54 -13.41 0.97
CA LEU A 15 -3.06 -13.91 -0.34
C LEU A 15 -1.77 -13.21 -0.79
N TYR A 16 -1.60 -11.95 -0.40
CA TYR A 16 -0.48 -11.09 -0.78
C TYR A 16 0.51 -10.83 0.36
N GLY A 17 0.41 -11.62 1.44
CA GLY A 17 1.24 -11.49 2.63
C GLY A 17 0.81 -10.35 3.56
N ILE A 18 1.37 -10.36 4.77
CA ILE A 18 1.01 -9.40 5.84
C ILE A 18 1.93 -8.17 5.90
N SER A 19 3.09 -8.23 5.25
CA SER A 19 4.11 -7.18 5.25
C SER A 19 4.03 -6.37 3.96
N PRO A 20 4.37 -5.06 3.99
CA PRO A 20 4.50 -4.29 2.76
C PRO A 20 5.65 -4.83 1.91
N ASN A 21 5.56 -4.60 0.61
CA ASN A 21 6.55 -5.05 -0.36
C ASN A 21 7.93 -4.46 -0.05
N HIS A 22 8.95 -5.32 -0.01
CA HIS A 22 10.33 -4.92 0.30
C HIS A 22 10.88 -3.83 -0.63
N PHE A 23 10.56 -3.87 -1.92
CA PHE A 23 11.02 -2.84 -2.85
C PHE A 23 10.41 -1.47 -2.51
N ILE A 24 9.12 -1.44 -2.15
CA ILE A 24 8.45 -0.21 -1.72
C ILE A 24 9.10 0.35 -0.46
N GLN A 25 9.45 -0.51 0.50
CA GLN A 25 10.19 -0.09 1.70
C GLN A 25 11.53 0.55 1.34
N GLN A 26 12.26 0.02 0.36
CA GLN A 26 13.58 0.51 -0.04
C GLN A 26 13.54 1.87 -0.77
N ILE A 27 12.45 2.15 -1.48
CA ILE A 27 12.33 3.39 -2.29
C ILE A 27 11.48 4.47 -1.62
N ALA A 28 10.79 4.17 -0.51
CA ALA A 28 9.86 5.10 0.12
C ALA A 28 10.51 6.45 0.46
N ASP A 29 11.72 6.42 1.00
CA ASP A 29 12.46 7.64 1.37
C ASP A 29 12.96 8.43 0.15
N GLN A 30 13.01 7.81 -1.03
CA GLN A 30 13.46 8.43 -2.28
C GLN A 30 12.31 9.03 -3.08
N VAL A 31 11.06 8.65 -2.78
CA VAL A 31 9.86 9.10 -3.48
C VAL A 31 8.98 9.84 -2.48
N PRO A 32 9.21 11.16 -2.28
CA PRO A 32 8.42 11.92 -1.33
C PRO A 32 6.96 11.94 -1.75
N ILE A 33 6.10 11.37 -0.90
CA ILE A 33 4.66 11.32 -1.10
C ILE A 33 4.08 12.62 -0.54
N VAL A 34 3.74 13.57 -1.41
CA VAL A 34 3.20 14.88 -1.01
C VAL A 34 1.80 15.07 -1.61
N GLY A 35 0.85 15.50 -0.78
CA GLY A 35 -0.52 15.81 -1.20
C GLY A 35 -1.38 14.58 -1.48
N LYS A 36 -2.35 14.71 -2.40
CA LYS A 36 -3.30 13.63 -2.70
C LYS A 36 -2.64 12.56 -3.58
N THR A 37 -2.55 11.35 -3.05
CA THR A 37 -1.91 10.20 -3.71
C THR A 37 -2.94 9.12 -4.03
N LEU A 38 -2.81 8.49 -5.20
CA LEU A 38 -3.66 7.38 -5.64
C LEU A 38 -2.85 6.08 -5.65
N ALA A 39 -3.32 5.07 -4.94
CA ALA A 39 -2.78 3.70 -5.00
C ALA A 39 -3.65 2.86 -5.94
N ILE A 40 -3.05 2.29 -6.99
CA ILE A 40 -3.76 1.51 -8.00
C ILE A 40 -3.52 0.02 -7.76
N ALA A 41 -4.60 -0.78 -7.85
CA ALA A 41 -4.55 -2.24 -7.76
C ALA A 41 -3.78 -2.75 -6.51
N GLU A 42 -3.89 -2.02 -5.42
CA GLU A 42 -3.05 -2.23 -4.24
C GLU A 42 -3.49 -3.45 -3.43
N GLY A 43 -4.77 -3.81 -3.55
CA GLY A 43 -5.27 -5.02 -2.96
C GLY A 43 -5.63 -4.87 -1.48
N GLU A 44 -4.84 -5.49 -0.59
CA GLU A 44 -5.12 -5.57 0.86
C GLU A 44 -4.63 -4.38 1.71
N GLY A 45 -4.14 -3.30 1.10
CA GLY A 45 -3.82 -2.05 1.78
C GLY A 45 -2.39 -1.91 2.30
N ARG A 46 -1.55 -2.96 2.25
CA ARG A 46 -0.30 -3.02 3.03
C ARG A 46 0.73 -1.97 2.61
N ASN A 47 0.90 -1.78 1.29
CA ASN A 47 1.87 -0.84 0.74
C ASN A 47 1.41 0.60 0.95
N ILE A 48 0.13 0.89 0.69
CA ILE A 48 -0.38 2.26 0.87
C ILE A 48 -0.44 2.65 2.34
N LEU A 49 -0.76 1.72 3.24
CA LEU A 49 -0.72 1.96 4.68
C LEU A 49 0.70 2.25 5.17
N TYR A 50 1.69 1.50 4.68
CA TYR A 50 3.11 1.73 4.99
C TYR A 50 3.55 3.15 4.55
N LEU A 51 3.25 3.53 3.30
CA LEU A 51 3.63 4.84 2.75
C LEU A 51 2.92 5.99 3.48
N THR A 52 1.63 5.83 3.82
CA THR A 52 0.86 6.86 4.53
C THR A 52 1.35 7.07 5.96
N ARG A 53 1.76 6.01 6.67
CA ARG A 53 2.33 6.15 8.01
C ARG A 53 3.63 6.94 7.98
N SER A 54 4.45 6.71 6.96
CA SER A 54 5.71 7.45 6.77
C SER A 54 5.44 8.94 6.55
N SER A 55 4.49 9.30 5.67
CA SER A 55 4.18 10.70 5.37
C SER A 55 3.50 11.45 6.53
N LEU A 56 2.65 10.78 7.32
CA LEU A 56 2.01 11.39 8.50
C LEU A 56 3.01 11.75 9.61
N LEU A 57 4.16 11.08 9.69
CA LEU A 57 5.20 11.43 10.65
C LEU A 57 5.96 12.70 10.23
N ASP A 58 6.06 12.97 8.92
CA ASP A 58 6.70 14.17 8.39
C ASP A 58 5.81 15.42 8.50
N GLU A 59 4.50 15.28 8.31
CA GLU A 59 3.53 16.38 8.41
C GLU A 59 3.38 16.94 9.86
N GLY A 60 3.91 16.23 10.86
CA GLY A 60 3.97 16.66 12.26
C GLY A 60 5.18 17.53 12.62
N CYS A 61 6.09 17.78 11.67
CA CYS A 61 7.29 18.58 11.86
C CYS A 61 7.30 19.73 10.83
N SER A 62 6.39 20.68 10.98
CA SER A 62 6.39 21.97 10.28
C SER A 62 5.93 23.08 11.21
#